data_AF-A0A8H7VL08-F1
#
_entry.id   AF-A0A8H7VL08-F1
#
_cell.length_a   1.000
_cell.length_b   1.000
_cell.length_c   1.000
_cell.angle_alpha   90.00
_cell.angle_beta   90.00
_cell.angle_gamma   90.00
#
_symmetry.space_group_name_H-M   'P 1'
#
loop_
_entity.id
_entity.type
_entity.pdbx_description
1 polymer ?
#
loop_
_entity_poly.entity_id
_entity_poly.type
_entity_poly.pdbx_seq_one_letter_code
_entity_poly.pdbx_strand_id
1 'polypeptide(L)'
;MAVVSRIATYRQLLREVHRQFTKTNDIFEKQLKTMYRENKNVTDPKKMEALNTNAENVLTYLRSSRQHKELRDQYSAIVLEQKKRIEMSAKRVGLNMPKEYNPNEAATDRVMNAFHK
;
A
#
# COMPACT_ATOMS: atom_id res chain seq x y z
N MET A 1 0.90 -10.19 -26.80
CA MET A 1 1.79 -9.75 -25.71
C MET A 1 1.90 -8.24 -25.80
N ALA A 2 1.57 -7.49 -24.75
CA ALA A 2 1.68 -6.03 -24.78
C ALA A 2 3.15 -5.66 -25.01
N VAL A 3 3.44 -4.82 -26.01
CA VAL A 3 4.79 -4.31 -26.24
C VAL A 3 5.09 -3.32 -25.12
N VAL A 4 5.80 -3.78 -24.09
CA VAL A 4 6.13 -2.93 -22.95
C VAL A 4 7.19 -1.91 -23.37
N SER A 5 6.87 -0.64 -23.18
CA SER A 5 7.77 0.46 -23.50
C SER A 5 8.92 0.51 -22.49
N ARG A 6 10.13 0.17 -22.93
CA ARG A 6 11.38 0.20 -22.13
C ARG A 6 11.58 1.53 -21.39
N ILE A 7 11.30 2.63 -22.08
CA ILE A 7 11.42 3.99 -21.52
C ILE A 7 10.37 4.23 -20.43
N ALA A 8 9.15 3.70 -20.62
CA ALA A 8 8.10 3.82 -19.62
C ALA A 8 8.46 3.05 -18.34
N THR A 9 8.90 1.79 -18.46
CA THR A 9 9.32 0.96 -17.32
C THR A 9 10.49 1.59 -16.56
N TYR A 10 11.50 2.09 -17.28
CA TYR A 10 12.61 2.83 -16.68
C TYR A 10 12.15 4.05 -15.86
N ARG A 11 11.27 4.89 -16.43
CA ARG A 11 10.74 6.07 -15.73
C ARG A 11 9.91 5.67 -14.50
N GLN A 12 9.16 4.58 -14.58
CA GLN A 12 8.39 4.07 -13.44
C GLN A 12 9.31 3.56 -12.33
N LEU A 13 10.37 2.81 -12.67
CA LEU A 13 11.38 2.36 -11.72
C LEU A 13 12.07 3.53 -11.02
N LEU A 14 12.51 4.55 -11.78
CA LEU A 14 13.12 5.74 -11.19
C LEU A 14 12.19 6.45 -10.22
N ARG A 15 10.90 6.61 -10.57
CA ARG A 15 9.90 7.23 -9.69
C ARG A 15 9.71 6.43 -8.40
N GLU A 16 9.65 5.11 -8.50
CA GLU A 16 9.50 4.24 -7.32
C GLU A 16 10.73 4.24 -6.43
N VAL A 17 11.93 4.16 -7.02
CA VAL A 17 13.19 4.29 -6.28
C VAL A 17 13.27 5.64 -5.58
N HIS A 18 12.92 6.72 -6.28
CA HIS A 18 12.94 8.06 -5.71
C HIS A 18 11.98 8.22 -4.53
N ARG A 19 10.79 7.63 -4.64
CA ARG A 19 9.78 7.66 -3.59
C ARG A 19 10.20 6.88 -2.34
N GLN A 20 10.99 5.81 -2.48
CA GLN A 20 11.32 4.90 -1.38
C GLN A 20 12.70 5.15 -0.75
N PHE A 21 13.71 5.57 -1.53
CA PHE A 21 15.11 5.55 -1.09
C PHE A 21 15.83 6.91 -1.15
N THR A 22 15.43 7.84 -2.03
CA THR A 22 16.24 9.04 -2.32
C THR A 22 16.23 10.10 -1.22
N LYS A 23 15.36 10.00 -0.20
CA LYS A 23 15.48 10.85 1.00
C LYS A 23 16.76 10.58 1.79
N THR A 24 17.36 9.41 1.64
CA THR A 24 18.47 8.93 2.47
C THR A 24 19.70 8.53 1.67
N ASN A 25 19.54 8.01 0.44
CA ASN A 25 20.69 7.57 -0.36
C ASN A 25 20.40 7.51 -1.88
N ASP A 26 21.28 8.11 -2.69
CA ASP A 26 21.21 8.15 -4.17
C ASP A 26 21.88 6.93 -4.85
N ILE A 27 22.46 6.00 -4.08
CA ILE A 27 23.15 4.82 -4.64
C ILE A 27 22.24 4.01 -5.57
N PHE A 28 20.98 3.79 -5.20
CA PHE A 28 20.05 2.97 -5.97
C PHE A 28 19.70 3.61 -7.33
N GLU A 29 19.50 4.93 -7.35
CA GLU A 29 19.23 5.66 -8.58
C GLU A 29 20.45 5.66 -9.52
N LYS A 30 21.66 5.85 -8.97
CA LYS A 30 22.92 5.73 -9.73
C LYS A 30 23.10 4.34 -10.32
N GLN A 31 22.91 3.29 -9.52
CA GLN A 31 23.01 1.90 -10.00
C GLN A 31 22.01 1.59 -11.10
N LEU A 32 20.75 2.02 -10.93
CA LEU A 32 19.71 1.84 -11.95
C LEU A 32 20.09 2.55 -13.27
N LYS A 33 20.59 3.79 -13.19
CA LYS A 33 21.09 4.54 -14.37
C LYS A 33 22.25 3.80 -15.03
N THR A 34 23.20 3.29 -14.26
CA THR A 34 24.35 2.54 -14.78
C THR A 34 23.90 1.27 -15.51
N MET A 35 23.04 0.44 -14.90
CA MET A 35 22.52 -0.79 -15.50
C MET A 35 21.81 -0.54 -16.84
N TYR A 36 20.99 0.51 -16.92
CA TYR A 36 20.30 0.87 -18.18
C TYR A 36 21.26 1.42 -19.25
N ARG A 37 22.35 2.09 -18.85
CA ARG A 37 23.38 2.58 -19.77
C ARG A 37 24.22 1.43 -20.33
N GLU A 38 24.65 0.49 -19.48
CA GLU A 38 25.44 -0.67 -19.87
C GLU A 38 24.67 -1.57 -20.85
N ASN A 39 23.37 -1.73 -20.65
CA ASN A 39 22.53 -2.58 -21.49
C ASN A 39 21.87 -1.84 -22.68
N LYS A 40 22.28 -0.60 -22.97
CA LYS A 40 21.68 0.23 -24.04
C LYS A 40 21.80 -0.39 -25.43
N ASN A 41 22.94 -1.03 -25.71
CA ASN A 41 23.31 -1.53 -27.04
C ASN A 41 23.10 -3.04 -27.18
N VAL A 42 22.31 -3.67 -26.30
CA VAL A 42 22.00 -5.10 -26.43
C VAL A 42 21.08 -5.29 -27.63
N THR A 43 21.54 -6.09 -28.60
CA THR A 43 20.81 -6.38 -29.86
C THR A 43 20.15 -7.77 -29.85
N ASP A 44 20.57 -8.66 -28.96
CA ASP A 44 20.01 -10.01 -28.86
C ASP A 44 18.57 -9.96 -28.31
N PRO A 45 17.56 -10.39 -29.08
CA PRO A 45 16.16 -10.31 -28.69
C PRO A 45 15.85 -11.10 -27.41
N LYS A 46 16.48 -12.26 -27.19
CA LYS A 46 16.23 -13.07 -25.98
C LYS A 46 16.76 -12.37 -24.74
N LYS A 47 17.96 -11.80 -24.83
CA LYS A 47 18.57 -11.03 -23.74
C LYS A 47 17.77 -9.75 -23.45
N MET A 48 17.29 -9.07 -24.50
CA MET A 48 16.42 -7.90 -24.32
C MET A 48 15.12 -8.23 -23.60
N GLU A 49 14.46 -9.32 -23.97
CA GLU A 49 13.23 -9.78 -23.32
C GLU A 49 13.49 -10.10 -21.85
N ALA A 50 14.55 -10.86 -21.55
CA ALA A 50 14.92 -11.18 -20.16
C ALA A 50 15.17 -9.92 -19.31
N LEU A 51 15.85 -8.91 -19.87
CA LEU A 51 16.09 -7.64 -19.19
C LEU A 51 14.80 -6.86 -18.93
N ASN A 52 13.86 -6.84 -19.88
CA ASN A 52 12.58 -6.17 -19.71
C ASN A 52 11.73 -6.87 -18.64
N THR A 53 11.64 -8.20 -18.69
CA THR A 53 10.93 -8.99 -17.68
C THR A 53 11.52 -8.78 -16.29
N ASN A 54 12.86 -8.75 -16.18
CA ASN A 54 13.53 -8.43 -14.91
C ASN A 54 13.18 -7.03 -14.41
N ALA A 55 13.15 -6.02 -15.28
CA ALA A 55 12.77 -4.66 -14.92
C ALA A 55 11.32 -4.58 -14.40
N GLU A 56 10.40 -5.32 -15.01
CA GLU A 56 8.99 -5.41 -14.57
C GLU A 56 8.84 -6.13 -13.24
N ASN A 57 9.57 -7.23 -13.04
CA ASN A 57 9.58 -7.97 -11.78
C ASN A 57 10.07 -7.08 -10.63
N VAL A 58 11.17 -6.35 -10.86
CA VAL A 58 11.70 -5.39 -9.87
C VAL A 58 10.69 -4.28 -9.60
N LEU A 59 10.06 -3.72 -10.63
CA LEU A 59 9.05 -2.68 -10.47
C LEU A 59 7.87 -3.17 -9.62
N THR A 60 7.39 -4.39 -9.91
CA THR A 60 6.32 -5.05 -9.17
C THR A 60 6.71 -5.25 -7.71
N TYR A 61 7.91 -5.78 -7.47
CA TYR A 61 8.45 -5.95 -6.12
C TYR A 61 8.51 -4.62 -5.34
N LEU A 62 9.04 -3.56 -5.95
CA LEU A 62 9.12 -2.24 -5.30
C LEU A 62 7.74 -1.69 -4.93
N ARG A 63 6.76 -1.82 -5.81
CA ARG A 63 5.38 -1.39 -5.53
C ARG A 63 4.76 -2.19 -4.39
N SER A 64 4.89 -3.52 -4.44
CA SER A 64 4.36 -4.41 -3.42
C SER A 64 5.03 -4.19 -2.06
N SER A 65 6.34 -3.94 -2.03
CA SER A 65 7.08 -3.64 -0.81
C SER A 65 6.58 -2.35 -0.14
N ARG A 66 6.35 -1.29 -0.93
CA ARG A 66 5.77 -0.04 -0.42
C ARG A 66 4.37 -0.26 0.14
N GLN A 67 3.49 -0.92 -0.62
CA GLN A 67 2.13 -1.21 -0.18
C GLN A 67 2.10 -2.09 1.07
N HIS A 68 2.97 -3.10 1.13
CA HIS A 68 3.12 -3.94 2.30
C HIS A 68 3.57 -3.13 3.52
N LYS A 69 4.52 -2.19 3.35
CA LYS A 69 4.92 -1.27 4.42
C LYS A 69 3.75 -0.40 4.88
N GLU A 70 2.99 0.20 3.96
CA GLU A 70 1.81 1.02 4.28
C GLU A 70 0.75 0.22 5.05
N LEU A 71 0.43 -0.99 4.59
CA LEU A 71 -0.50 -1.89 5.27
C LEU A 71 0.03 -2.30 6.64
N ARG A 72 1.31 -2.66 6.74
CA ARG A 72 1.93 -2.98 8.03
C ARG A 72 1.85 -1.78 8.97
N ASP A 73 2.11 -0.57 8.52
CA ASP A 73 2.03 0.62 9.39
C ASP A 73 0.57 0.89 9.82
N GLN A 74 -0.42 0.64 8.96
CA GLN A 74 -1.85 0.76 9.29
C GLN A 74 -2.35 -0.32 10.26
N TYR A 75 -1.83 -1.55 10.13
CA TYR A 75 -2.37 -2.72 10.83
C TYR A 75 -1.41 -3.33 11.87
N SER A 76 -0.20 -2.79 12.05
CA SER A 76 0.75 -3.30 13.05
C SER A 76 0.19 -3.05 14.45
N ALA A 77 0.04 -4.14 15.19
CA ALA A 77 -0.83 -4.26 16.35
C ALA A 77 -0.41 -3.51 17.61
N ILE A 78 0.71 -2.76 17.60
CA ILE A 78 1.14 -1.99 18.79
C ILE A 78 0.20 -0.81 19.05
N VAL A 79 -0.57 -0.36 18.05
CA VAL A 79 -1.53 0.77 18.14
C VAL A 79 -2.91 0.41 17.57
N LEU A 80 -3.27 -0.87 17.52
CA LEU A 80 -4.67 -1.25 17.29
C LEU A 80 -5.29 -1.48 18.66
N GLU A 81 -5.90 -0.42 19.19
CA GLU A 81 -6.71 -0.48 20.41
C GLU A 81 -7.63 -1.71 20.34
N GLN A 82 -7.70 -2.47 21.44
CA GLN A 82 -8.42 -3.75 21.51
C GLN A 82 -9.86 -3.63 20.95
N LYS A 83 -10.51 -2.49 21.20
CA LYS A 83 -11.85 -2.14 20.67
C LYS A 83 -11.91 -2.19 19.14
N LYS A 84 -10.91 -1.61 18.45
CA LYS A 84 -10.84 -1.54 17.00
C LYS A 84 -10.57 -2.92 16.36
N ARG A 85 -9.82 -3.79 17.06
CA ARG A 85 -9.66 -5.19 16.65
C ARG A 85 -11.00 -5.94 16.69
N ILE A 86 -11.76 -5.77 17.76
CA ILE A 86 -13.06 -6.42 17.92
C ILE A 86 -14.05 -5.89 16.87
N GLU A 87 -14.07 -4.59 16.61
CA GLU A 87 -14.91 -3.98 15.57
C GLU A 87 -14.61 -4.52 14.17
N MET A 88 -13.33 -4.60 13.78
CA MET A 88 -12.94 -5.15 12.48
C MET A 88 -13.32 -6.64 12.34
N SER A 89 -13.20 -7.41 13.42
CA SER A 89 -13.64 -8.81 13.45
C SER A 89 -15.16 -8.94 13.32
N ALA A 90 -15.94 -8.08 13.97
CA ALA A 90 -17.40 -8.05 13.83
C ALA A 90 -17.83 -7.73 12.39
N LYS A 91 -17.21 -6.72 11.76
CA LYS A 91 -17.50 -6.35 10.36
C LYS A 91 -17.21 -7.46 9.36
N ARG A 92 -16.20 -8.31 9.61
CA ARG A 92 -15.88 -9.47 8.74
C ARG A 92 -17.02 -10.48 8.65
N VAL A 93 -17.86 -10.58 9.67
CA VAL A 93 -19.02 -11.49 9.72
C VAL A 93 -20.34 -10.74 9.51
N GLY A 94 -20.30 -9.50 9.04
CA GLY A 94 -21.50 -8.68 8.85
C GLY A 94 -22.16 -8.19 10.15
N LEU A 95 -21.44 -8.25 11.27
CA LEU A 95 -21.92 -7.78 12.58
C LEU A 95 -21.37 -6.39 12.91
N ASN A 96 -22.13 -5.63 13.69
CA ASN A 96 -21.73 -4.33 14.22
C ASN A 96 -21.42 -4.45 15.72
N MET A 97 -20.64 -3.50 16.25
CA MET A 97 -20.42 -3.41 17.70
C MET A 97 -21.74 -3.08 18.42
N PRO A 98 -21.96 -3.62 19.62
CA PRO A 98 -23.11 -3.24 20.44
C PRO A 98 -23.06 -1.75 20.78
N LYS A 99 -24.24 -1.11 20.85
CA LYS A 99 -24.35 0.29 21.28
C LYS A 99 -23.90 0.41 22.73
N GLU A 100 -22.94 1.31 22.99
CA GLU A 100 -22.51 1.61 24.36
C GLU A 100 -23.62 2.36 25.09
N TYR A 101 -23.84 2.01 26.36
CA TYR A 101 -24.84 2.69 27.18
C TYR A 101 -24.41 4.13 27.43
N ASN A 102 -25.21 5.09 26.92
CA ASN A 102 -25.03 6.50 27.19
C ASN A 102 -26.08 6.97 28.22
N PRO A 103 -25.68 7.30 29.46
CA PRO A 103 -26.62 7.68 30.51
C PRO A 103 -27.43 8.95 30.19
N ASN A 104 -26.93 9.80 29.29
CA ASN A 104 -27.60 11.06 28.92
C ASN A 104 -28.72 10.86 27.88
N GLU A 105 -28.63 9.85 27.00
CA GLU A 105 -29.72 9.48 26.06
C GLU A 105 -30.87 8.76 26.78
N ALA A 106 -30.56 7.94 27.79
CA ALA A 106 -31.56 7.24 28.57
C ALA A 106 -32.45 8.19 29.40
N ALA A 107 -31.92 9.36 29.76
CA ALA A 107 -32.68 10.40 30.46
C ALA A 107 -33.70 11.10 29.53
N THR A 108 -33.32 11.39 28.28
CA THR A 108 -34.20 12.05 27.31
C THR A 108 -35.36 11.14 26.86
N ASP A 109 -35.13 9.85 26.69
CA ASP A 109 -36.18 8.89 26.29
C ASP A 109 -37.24 8.71 27.38
N ARG A 110 -36.85 8.70 28.65
CA ARG A 110 -37.78 8.60 29.79
C ARG A 110 -38.66 9.84 29.91
N VAL A 111 -38.07 11.02 29.68
CA VAL A 111 -38.78 12.30 29.72
C VAL A 111 -39.78 12.39 28.57
N MET A 112 -39.39 12.05 27.33
CA MET A 112 -40.29 12.09 26.17
C MET A 112 -41.45 11.08 26.26
N ASN A 113 -41.22 9.89 26.81
CA ASN A 113 -42.27 8.88 27.03
C ASN A 113 -43.24 9.23 28.17
N ALA A 114 -42.86 10.14 29.09
CA ALA A 114 -43.73 10.59 30.17
C ALA A 114 -44.76 11.65 29.71
N PHE A 115 -44.50 12.35 28.60
CA PHE A 115 -45.36 13.42 28.07
C PHE A 115 -46.36 12.96 26.99
N HIS A 116 -46.35 11.69 26.60
CA HIS A 116 -47.27 11.11 25.59
C HIS A 116 -48.36 10.22 26.20
N LYS A 117 -48.82 10.52 27.42
CA LYS A 117 -49.95 9.85 28.07
C LYS A 117 -51.14 10.79 28.19
#